data_AF-A0A8T0EFD6-F1
#
_entry.id   AF-A0A8T0EFD6-F1
#
_cell.length_a   1.000
_cell.length_b   1.000
_cell.length_c   1.000
_cell.angle_alpha   90.00
_cell.angle_beta   90.00
_cell.angle_gamma   90.00
#
_symmetry.space_group_name_H-M   'P 1'
#
loop_
_entity.id
_entity.type
_entity.pdbx_description
1 polymer ?
#
loop_
_entity_poly.entity_id
_entity_poly.type
_entity_poly.pdbx_seq_one_letter_code
_entity_poly.pdbx_strand_id
1 'polypeptide(L)'
;MADIHNQGIRIIADSSEEHKLYYMFSIPELDAKQVRSFVDDYHTSCDRFTTSWRFEMIFERQFDNNCVFRSLALRRKDSTNRHVEVVITVSYFDGNHPHPFYSEHFKRDRMLPDSELHESVARIIQYARPRIYPYNSLVVKVSIFIRNCHSESSMDSATIL
;
A
#
# COMPACT_ATOMS: atom_id res chain seq x y z
N MET A 1 -16.92 -0.70 -11.46
CA MET A 1 -16.03 -0.01 -10.50
C MET A 1 -15.48 1.22 -11.19
N ALA A 2 -15.50 2.38 -10.54
CA ALA A 2 -14.85 3.57 -11.09
C ALA A 2 -13.37 3.52 -10.69
N ASP A 3 -12.51 3.22 -11.66
CA ASP A 3 -11.07 3.23 -11.47
C ASP A 3 -10.64 4.66 -11.13
N ILE A 4 -9.82 4.86 -10.09
CA ILE A 4 -9.16 6.16 -9.88
C ILE A 4 -8.08 6.23 -10.96
N HIS A 5 -8.44 6.60 -12.19
CA HIS A 5 -7.50 6.83 -13.26
C HIS A 5 -6.45 7.87 -12.81
N ASN A 6 -5.25 7.40 -12.43
CA ASN A 6 -3.97 8.10 -12.44
C ASN A 6 -3.94 9.59 -12.02
N GLN A 7 -4.72 10.02 -11.02
CA GLN A 7 -4.55 11.35 -10.41
C GLN A 7 -3.54 11.36 -9.27
N GLY A 8 -2.93 10.20 -8.97
CA GLY A 8 -1.89 10.07 -7.96
C GLY A 8 -0.49 10.34 -8.50
N ILE A 9 0.38 10.89 -7.66
CA ILE A 9 1.82 10.94 -7.91
C ILE A 9 2.42 9.61 -7.46
N ARG A 10 3.24 9.01 -8.33
CA ARG A 10 4.07 7.85 -8.02
C ARG A 10 5.54 8.26 -8.10
N ILE A 11 6.29 7.95 -7.06
CA ILE A 11 7.75 8.15 -7.02
C ILE A 11 8.39 6.79 -6.71
N ILE A 12 9.35 6.39 -7.52
CA ILE A 12 10.15 5.18 -7.33
C ILE A 12 11.56 5.64 -6.97
N ALA A 13 12.11 5.10 -5.88
CA ALA A 13 13.49 5.32 -5.50
C ALA A 13 14.15 3.96 -5.22
N ASP A 14 14.90 3.48 -6.20
CA ASP A 14 15.61 2.21 -6.14
C ASP A 14 17.06 2.41 -5.69
N SER A 15 17.55 1.49 -4.85
CA SER A 15 18.93 1.41 -4.41
C SER A 15 19.38 -0.06 -4.35
N SER A 16 20.66 -0.31 -4.14
CA SER A 16 21.20 -1.67 -3.99
C SER A 16 20.73 -2.39 -2.71
N GLU A 17 20.19 -1.65 -1.73
CA GLU A 17 19.80 -2.21 -0.43
C GLU A 17 18.28 -2.32 -0.30
N GLU A 18 17.55 -1.36 -0.86
CA GLU A 18 16.10 -1.29 -0.76
C GLU A 18 15.47 -0.61 -1.99
N HIS A 19 14.30 -1.12 -2.37
CA HIS A 19 13.42 -0.49 -3.35
C HIS A 19 12.30 0.23 -2.63
N LYS A 20 12.08 1.50 -2.98
CA LYS A 20 11.06 2.35 -2.36
C LYS A 20 10.02 2.78 -3.37
N LEU A 21 8.76 2.64 -3.00
CA LEU A 21 7.64 3.18 -3.74
C LEU A 21 6.87 4.14 -2.87
N TYR A 22 6.59 5.31 -3.42
CA TYR A 22 5.74 6.30 -2.81
C TYR A 22 4.56 6.57 -3.73
N TYR A 23 3.35 6.39 -3.19
CA TYR A 23 2.12 6.81 -3.82
C TYR A 23 1.53 7.97 -3.02
N MET A 24 1.02 8.97 -3.72
CA MET A 24 0.23 10.03 -3.14
C MET A 24 -0.97 10.29 -4.03
N PHE A 25 -2.18 10.03 -3.53
CA PHE A 25 -3.41 10.26 -4.29
C PHE A 25 -4.49 10.87 -3.42
N SER A 26 -5.42 11.55 -4.08
CA SER A 26 -6.57 12.17 -3.42
C SER A 26 -7.82 11.39 -3.76
N ILE A 27 -8.62 11.09 -2.75
CA ILE A 27 -9.94 10.47 -2.89
C ILE A 27 -10.93 11.62 -2.74
N PRO A 28 -11.60 12.04 -3.83
CA PRO A 28 -12.65 13.05 -3.72
C PRO A 28 -13.80 12.53 -2.85
N GLU A 29 -14.73 13.40 -2.47
CA GLU A 29 -15.88 13.03 -1.65
C GLU A 29 -16.52 11.70 -2.14
N LEU A 30 -16.43 10.68 -1.28
CA LEU A 30 -17.01 9.38 -1.56
C LEU A 30 -18.52 9.50 -1.36
N ASP A 31 -19.34 9.45 -2.39
CA ASP A 31 -20.79 9.33 -2.19
C ASP A 31 -21.13 8.05 -1.43
N ALA A 32 -22.23 8.06 -0.68
CA ALA A 32 -22.69 6.84 -0.01
C ALA A 32 -22.94 5.75 -1.06
N LYS A 33 -22.36 4.54 -0.85
CA LYS A 33 -22.33 3.40 -1.80
C LYS A 33 -21.30 3.47 -2.94
N GLN A 34 -20.43 4.47 -2.97
CA GLN A 34 -19.33 4.49 -3.93
C GLN A 34 -18.13 3.69 -3.39
N VAL A 35 -17.64 2.78 -4.23
CA VAL A 35 -16.36 2.08 -4.05
C VAL A 35 -15.33 2.74 -4.96
N ARG A 36 -14.15 3.05 -4.41
CA ARG A 36 -13.01 3.56 -5.17
C ARG A 36 -11.81 2.65 -4.96
N SER A 37 -11.07 2.38 -6.01
CA SER A 37 -9.87 1.54 -5.97
C SER A 37 -8.67 2.28 -6.56
N PHE A 38 -7.52 2.07 -5.95
CA PHE A 38 -6.21 2.37 -6.51
C PHE A 38 -5.48 1.06 -6.76
N VAL A 39 -5.05 0.83 -7.99
CA VAL A 39 -4.32 -0.38 -8.39
C VAL A 39 -3.08 0.03 -9.17
N ASP A 40 -1.93 -0.54 -8.82
CA ASP A 40 -0.70 -0.35 -9.59
C ASP A 40 0.10 -1.65 -9.64
N ASP A 41 0.68 -1.92 -10.82
CA ASP A 41 1.64 -3.00 -11.01
C ASP A 41 3.07 -2.39 -11.05
N TYR A 42 4.00 -3.01 -10.34
CA TYR A 42 5.38 -2.54 -10.19
C TYR A 42 6.40 -3.66 -10.41
N HIS A 43 7.57 -3.30 -10.93
CA HIS A 43 8.72 -4.18 -11.07
C HIS A 43 9.94 -3.53 -10.42
N THR A 44 10.65 -4.24 -9.54
CA THR A 44 11.88 -3.71 -8.95
C THR A 44 13.00 -3.64 -9.98
N SER A 45 13.70 -2.51 -10.07
CA SER A 45 14.87 -2.34 -10.95
C SER A 45 16.13 -2.91 -10.30
N CYS A 46 16.11 -4.20 -9.97
CA CYS A 46 17.22 -4.90 -9.32
C CYS A 46 18.10 -5.61 -10.35
N ASP A 47 19.42 -5.37 -10.32
CA ASP A 47 20.38 -5.99 -11.25
C ASP A 47 20.50 -7.51 -11.08
N ARG A 48 20.22 -8.04 -9.88
CA ARG A 48 20.34 -9.48 -9.58
C ARG A 48 19.03 -10.22 -9.76
N PHE A 49 17.95 -9.71 -9.16
CA PHE A 49 16.66 -10.38 -9.06
C PHE A 49 15.51 -9.38 -9.15
N THR A 50 14.95 -9.23 -10.35
CA THR A 50 13.70 -8.48 -10.56
C THR A 50 12.55 -9.19 -9.85
N THR A 51 11.76 -8.43 -9.09
CA THR A 51 10.52 -8.89 -8.47
C THR A 51 9.35 -8.07 -8.99
N SER A 52 8.19 -8.70 -9.13
CA SER A 52 6.98 -8.09 -9.68
C SER A 52 5.91 -8.03 -8.60
N TRP A 53 5.20 -6.93 -8.53
CA TRP A 53 4.25 -6.63 -7.46
C TRP A 53 2.97 -6.03 -8.02
N ARG A 54 1.86 -6.36 -7.37
CA ARG A 54 0.57 -5.67 -7.56
C ARG A 54 0.12 -5.11 -6.23
N PHE A 55 -0.01 -3.80 -6.18
CA PHE A 55 -0.58 -3.08 -5.06
C PHE A 55 -2.03 -2.73 -5.36
N GLU A 56 -2.93 -2.98 -4.42
CA GLU A 56 -4.33 -2.65 -4.51
C GLU A 56 -4.81 -2.06 -3.18
N MET A 57 -5.58 -0.98 -3.27
CA MET A 57 -6.20 -0.32 -2.13
C MET A 57 -7.62 0.06 -2.48
N ILE A 58 -8.59 -0.37 -1.68
CA ILE A 58 -10.02 -0.15 -1.93
C ILE A 58 -10.58 0.68 -0.80
N PHE A 59 -11.41 1.66 -1.14
CA PHE A 59 -12.11 2.54 -0.21
C PHE A 59 -13.61 2.42 -0.40
N GLU A 60 -14.31 2.25 0.71
CA GLU A 60 -15.77 2.06 0.72
C GLU A 60 -16.40 2.95 1.79
N ARG A 61 -17.42 3.74 1.41
CA ARG A 61 -18.25 4.48 2.37
C ARG A 61 -19.53 3.69 2.65
N GLN A 62 -19.70 3.24 3.89
CA GLN A 62 -20.94 2.59 4.33
C GLN A 62 -22.02 3.62 4.64
N PHE A 63 -23.25 3.30 4.22
CA PHE A 63 -24.41 4.20 4.33
C PHE A 63 -24.83 4.46 5.78
N ASP A 64 -24.77 3.44 6.63
CA ASP A 64 -25.47 3.43 7.92
C ASP A 64 -24.78 4.26 9.02
N ASN A 65 -23.46 4.39 8.96
CA ASN A 65 -22.64 5.04 9.99
C ASN A 65 -21.74 6.16 9.44
N ASN A 66 -21.92 6.49 8.16
CA ASN A 66 -21.11 7.42 7.39
C ASN A 66 -19.61 7.09 7.38
N CYS A 67 -19.17 5.90 7.81
CA CYS A 67 -17.76 5.60 7.97
C CYS A 67 -17.10 5.27 6.63
N VAL A 68 -15.84 5.69 6.49
CA VAL A 68 -14.98 5.27 5.38
C VAL A 68 -14.11 4.12 5.85
N PHE A 69 -14.17 3.04 5.08
CA PHE A 69 -13.47 1.81 5.27
C PHE A 69 -12.42 1.64 4.18
N ARG A 70 -11.32 0.96 4.51
CA ARG A 70 -10.27 0.64 3.55
C ARG A 70 -9.80 -0.79 3.67
N SER A 71 -9.62 -1.46 2.54
CA SER A 71 -8.82 -2.69 2.43
C SER A 71 -7.55 -2.42 1.62
N LEU A 72 -6.51 -3.22 1.87
CA LEU A 72 -5.23 -3.14 1.16
C LEU A 72 -4.71 -4.54 0.88
N ALA A 73 -4.18 -4.73 -0.32
CA ALA A 73 -3.47 -5.92 -0.72
C ALA A 73 -2.16 -5.55 -1.43
N LEU A 74 -1.09 -6.25 -1.09
CA LEU A 74 0.15 -6.25 -1.86
C LEU A 74 0.52 -7.71 -2.18
N ARG A 75 0.46 -8.05 -3.46
CA ARG A 75 0.79 -9.38 -3.95
C ARG A 75 2.09 -9.37 -4.73
N ARG A 76 2.93 -10.36 -4.46
CA ARG A 76 4.11 -10.67 -5.29
C ARG A 76 3.72 -11.59 -6.45
N LYS A 77 4.14 -11.27 -7.67
CA LYS A 77 3.68 -11.90 -8.93
C LYS A 77 4.80 -12.51 -9.78
N ASP A 78 6.07 -12.29 -9.42
CA ASP A 78 7.19 -12.94 -10.10
C ASP A 78 7.37 -14.39 -9.65
N SER A 79 8.21 -15.13 -10.37
CA SER A 79 8.56 -16.53 -10.09
C SER A 79 9.88 -16.68 -9.30
N THR A 80 10.48 -15.57 -8.83
CA THR A 80 11.79 -15.62 -8.19
C THR A 80 11.67 -16.21 -6.79
N ASN A 81 12.12 -17.46 -6.60
CA ASN A 81 12.00 -18.19 -5.34
C ASN A 81 13.02 -17.72 -4.28
N ARG A 82 12.83 -16.48 -3.80
CA ARG A 82 13.60 -15.85 -2.73
C ARG A 82 12.67 -15.16 -1.77
N HIS A 83 13.04 -15.09 -0.50
CA HIS A 83 12.30 -14.27 0.46
C HIS A 83 12.65 -12.81 0.28
N VAL A 84 11.64 -11.96 0.39
CA VAL A 84 11.79 -10.50 0.48
C VAL A 84 11.02 -10.00 1.68
N GLU A 85 11.58 -8.98 2.33
CA GLU A 85 10.90 -8.25 3.39
C GLU A 85 10.15 -7.09 2.77
N VAL A 86 8.89 -6.91 3.20
CA VAL A 86 8.06 -5.77 2.82
C VAL A 86 7.67 -5.00 4.06
N VAL A 87 7.79 -3.67 3.97
CA VAL A 87 7.20 -2.74 4.94
C VAL A 87 6.30 -1.76 4.20
N ILE A 88 5.07 -1.57 4.67
CA ILE A 88 4.10 -0.63 4.11
C ILE A 88 3.73 0.37 5.20
N THR A 89 3.76 1.66 4.88
CA THR A 89 3.20 2.72 5.71
C THR A 89 2.10 3.42 4.93
N VAL A 90 0.93 3.56 5.54
CA VAL A 90 -0.21 4.30 4.97
C VAL A 90 -0.51 5.46 5.90
N SER A 91 -0.54 6.67 5.37
CA SER A 91 -0.83 7.89 6.12
C SER A 91 -1.96 8.66 5.46
N TYR A 92 -2.91 9.10 6.28
CA TYR A 92 -4.11 9.81 5.85
C TYR A 92 -4.05 11.26 6.31
N PHE A 93 -4.29 12.15 5.37
CA PHE A 93 -4.27 13.59 5.58
C PHE A 93 -5.63 14.13 5.19
N ASP A 94 -6.08 15.11 5.93
CA ASP A 94 -7.03 16.03 5.37
C ASP A 94 -6.28 17.05 4.52
N GLY A 95 -6.91 17.60 3.50
CA GLY A 95 -6.26 18.56 2.60
C GLY A 95 -5.82 19.87 3.27
N ASN A 96 -6.12 20.07 4.55
CA ASN A 96 -5.91 21.33 5.26
C ASN A 96 -4.73 21.28 6.25
N HIS A 97 -4.24 20.10 6.62
CA HIS A 97 -3.19 19.93 7.61
C HIS A 97 -1.93 19.24 7.04
N PRO A 98 -0.72 19.70 7.43
CA PRO A 98 0.54 19.14 6.94
C PRO A 98 0.89 17.78 7.58
N HIS A 99 0.21 17.40 8.67
CA HIS A 99 0.46 16.16 9.41
C HIS A 99 -0.69 15.16 9.18
N PRO A 100 -0.40 13.85 9.15
CA PRO A 100 -1.45 12.86 9.01
C PRO A 100 -2.30 12.81 10.28
N PHE A 101 -3.62 12.74 10.14
CA PHE A 101 -4.52 12.53 11.27
C PHE A 101 -4.56 11.06 11.70
N TYR A 102 -4.14 10.15 10.82
CA TYR A 102 -4.07 8.71 11.08
C TYR A 102 -2.95 8.08 10.25
N SER A 103 -2.29 7.05 10.79
CA SER A 103 -1.28 6.28 10.06
C SER A 103 -1.24 4.84 10.54
N GLU A 104 -0.89 3.94 9.62
CA GLU A 104 -0.83 2.50 9.83
C GLU A 104 0.47 1.96 9.25
N HIS A 105 1.02 0.93 9.91
CA HIS A 105 2.27 0.29 9.52
C HIS A 105 2.08 -1.22 9.44
N PHE A 106 2.48 -1.80 8.31
CA PHE A 106 2.40 -3.22 8.02
C PHE A 106 3.77 -3.74 7.66
N LYS A 107 4.11 -4.95 8.10
CA LYS A 107 5.40 -5.57 7.83
C LYS A 107 5.26 -7.07 7.61
N ARG A 108 5.99 -7.61 6.64
CA ARG A 108 6.11 -9.04 6.38
C ARG A 108 7.51 -9.40 5.93
N ASP A 109 8.23 -10.17 6.74
CA ASP A 109 9.66 -10.46 6.54
C ASP A 109 9.97 -11.49 5.44
N ARG A 110 9.04 -12.40 5.13
CA ARG A 110 9.31 -13.57 4.28
C ARG A 110 8.27 -13.75 3.18
N MET A 111 8.07 -12.75 2.33
CA MET A 111 7.20 -12.89 1.16
C MET A 111 7.87 -13.72 0.06
N LEU A 112 7.20 -14.77 -0.39
CA LEU A 112 7.56 -15.60 -1.55
C LEU A 112 6.76 -15.18 -2.78
N PRO A 113 7.11 -15.66 -3.99
CA PRO A 113 6.20 -15.69 -5.13
C PRO A 113 4.77 -16.07 -4.72
N ASP A 114 3.78 -15.40 -5.32
CA ASP A 114 2.34 -15.55 -5.04
C ASP A 114 1.89 -15.26 -3.60
N SER A 115 2.79 -14.89 -2.70
CA SER A 115 2.41 -14.41 -1.38
C SER A 115 1.68 -13.08 -1.48
N GLU A 116 0.67 -12.92 -0.64
CA GLU A 116 -0.10 -11.68 -0.50
C GLU A 116 -0.05 -11.21 0.95
N LEU A 117 0.32 -9.94 1.14
CA LEU A 117 0.03 -9.20 2.35
C LEU A 117 -1.35 -8.57 2.15
N HIS A 118 -2.34 -9.06 2.92
CA HIS A 118 -3.71 -8.57 2.87
C HIS A 118 -4.07 -8.01 4.24
N GLU A 119 -4.50 -6.76 4.28
CA GLU A 119 -4.89 -6.11 5.52
C GLU A 119 -6.37 -5.75 5.50
N SER A 120 -7.03 -6.18 6.56
CA SER A 120 -8.49 -6.13 6.70
C SER A 120 -9.02 -4.70 6.79
N VAL A 121 -10.34 -4.60 6.65
CA VAL A 121 -11.08 -3.35 6.59
C VAL A 121 -10.86 -2.47 7.82
N ALA A 122 -9.99 -1.46 7.69
CA ALA A 122 -9.73 -0.47 8.73
C ALA A 122 -10.74 0.68 8.61
N ARG A 123 -11.30 1.10 9.74
CA ARG A 123 -12.17 2.28 9.82
C ARG A 123 -11.29 3.52 9.92
N ILE A 124 -11.17 4.28 8.83
CA ILE A 124 -10.26 5.44 8.74
C ILE A 124 -10.89 6.68 9.37
N ILE A 125 -12.19 6.91 9.14
CA ILE A 125 -12.90 8.12 9.59
C ILE A 125 -14.21 7.71 10.27
N GLN A 126 -14.36 8.11 11.54
CA GLN A 126 -15.66 8.20 12.21
C GLN A 126 -16.16 9.64 12.06
N TYR A 127 -17.20 9.86 11.26
CA TYR A 127 -17.90 11.16 11.27
C TYR A 127 -18.70 11.24 12.58
N ALA A 128 -18.04 11.65 13.67
CA ALA A 128 -18.65 11.70 14.99
C ALA A 128 -19.75 12.78 15.09
N ARG A 129 -19.93 13.65 14.08
CA ARG A 129 -21.01 14.64 14.01
C ARG A 129 -21.41 14.91 12.55
N PRO A 130 -22.69 15.22 12.25
CA PRO A 130 -23.13 15.70 10.93
C PRO A 130 -22.60 17.09 10.55
N ARG A 131 -21.66 17.65 11.33
CA ARG A 131 -21.11 18.98 11.08
C ARG A 131 -19.85 18.85 10.23
N ILE A 132 -20.03 19.10 8.93
CA ILE A 132 -19.24 20.06 8.14
C ILE A 132 -17.75 20.05 8.52
N TYR A 133 -17.04 18.99 8.16
CA TYR A 133 -15.63 19.15 7.80
C TYR A 133 -15.59 19.16 6.28
N PRO A 134 -15.15 20.24 5.62
CA PRO A 134 -15.02 20.29 4.18
C PRO A 134 -13.74 19.55 3.80
N TYR A 135 -13.68 18.25 4.07
CA TYR A 135 -12.67 17.41 3.45
C TYR A 135 -13.13 17.22 2.00
N ASN A 136 -12.85 18.21 1.16
CA ASN A 136 -13.12 18.14 -0.28
C ASN A 136 -12.40 16.92 -0.90
N SER A 137 -11.35 16.43 -0.24
CA SER A 137 -10.66 15.19 -0.56
C SER A 137 -9.92 14.60 0.63
N LEU A 138 -9.94 13.28 0.78
CA LEU A 138 -9.05 12.50 1.64
C LEU A 138 -7.74 12.27 0.87
N VAL A 139 -6.62 12.77 1.39
CA VAL A 139 -5.31 12.53 0.77
C VAL A 139 -4.65 11.33 1.43
N VAL A 140 -4.22 10.38 0.61
CA VAL A 140 -3.57 9.15 1.07
C VAL A 140 -2.13 9.15 0.56
N LYS A 141 -1.19 8.93 1.47
CA LYS A 141 0.21 8.66 1.15
C LYS A 141 0.54 7.23 1.53
N VAL A 142 1.09 6.47 0.59
CA VAL A 142 1.55 5.10 0.81
C VAL A 142 3.04 5.05 0.55
N SER A 143 3.81 4.49 1.48
CA SER A 143 5.22 4.16 1.29
C SER A 143 5.39 2.66 1.37
N ILE A 144 5.98 2.04 0.36
CA ILE A 144 6.30 0.61 0.32
C ILE A 144 7.81 0.48 0.22
N PHE A 145 8.40 -0.32 1.12
CA PHE A 145 9.81 -0.66 1.13
C PHE A 145 9.94 -2.15 0.88
N ILE A 146 10.76 -2.52 -0.10
CA ILE A 146 11.04 -3.91 -0.45
C ILE A 146 12.53 -4.13 -0.25
N ARG A 147 12.86 -5.05 0.65
CA ARG A 147 14.23 -5.29 1.14
C ARG A 147 14.63 -6.74 0.96
N ASN A 148 15.94 -6.99 1.10
CA ASN A 148 16.58 -8.30 0.97
C ASN A 148 16.46 -8.92 -0.43
N CYS A 149 16.19 -8.09 -1.45
CA CYS A 149 16.15 -8.50 -2.86
C CYS A 149 17.56 -8.89 -3.37
N HIS A 150 18.60 -8.31 -2.75
CA HIS A 150 20.00 -8.46 -3.15
C HIS A 150 20.78 -9.41 -2.24
N SER A 151 20.26 -9.72 -1.05
CA SER A 151 20.92 -10.61 -0.10
C SER A 151 21.14 -11.95 -0.77
N GLU A 152 22.39 -12.40 -0.84
CA GLU A 152 22.66 -13.80 -1.10
C GLU A 152 21.97 -14.56 0.02
N SER A 153 21.01 -15.43 -0.34
CA SER A 153 20.50 -16.36 0.64
C SER A 153 21.73 -17.04 1.21
N SER A 154 21.98 -16.89 2.51
CA SER A 154 22.61 -17.97 3.24
C SER A 154 21.63 -19.14 3.08
N MET A 155 21.75 -19.85 1.95
CA MET A 155 21.42 -21.26 1.97
C MET A 155 22.23 -21.74 3.16
N ASP A 156 21.52 -22.11 4.21
CA ASP A 156 22.08 -22.84 5.32
C ASP A 156 23.05 -23.82 4.70
N SER A 157 24.33 -23.62 5.01
CA SER A 157 25.32 -24.66 4.84
C SER A 157 24.92 -25.74 5.83
N ALA A 158 23.87 -26.49 5.51
CA ALA A 158 23.63 -27.83 6.00
C ALA A 158 24.65 -28.72 5.28
N THR A 159 25.93 -28.42 5.52
CA THR A 159 26.91 -29.47 5.66
C THR A 159 26.60 -30.09 7.02
N ILE A 160 26.28 -31.37 7.04
CA ILE A 160 26.93 -32.38 7.89
C ILE A 160 26.30 -33.74 7.53
N LEU A 161 27.16 -34.56 6.90
CA LEU A 161 27.29 -36.02 6.86
C LEU A 161 26.07 -36.89 6.56
#